data_AF-A0A7Y2PLE7-F1
#
_entry.id   AF-A0A7Y2PLE7-F1
#
_cell.length_a   1.000
_cell.length_b   1.000
_cell.length_c   1.000
_cell.angle_alpha   90.00
_cell.angle_beta   90.00
_cell.angle_gamma   90.00
#
_symmetry.space_group_name_H-M   'P 1'
#
loop_
_entity.id
_entity.type
_entity.pdbx_description
1 polymer ?
#
loop_
_entity_poly.entity_id
_entity_poly.type
_entity_poly.pdbx_seq_one_letter_code
_entity_poly.pdbx_strand_id
1 'polypeptide(L)' 'PIPERTRADAELWMTLEGWDGSMHQASIPLSQASPATMAWLAQRGAKQ' A
#
# COMPACT_ATOMS: atom_id res chain seq x y z
N PRO A 1 -9.49 3.27 6.39
CA PRO A 1 -8.67 4.37 6.97
C PRO A 1 -7.19 3.93 7.00
N ILE A 2 -6.24 4.80 6.68
CA ILE A 2 -4.79 4.48 6.75
C ILE A 2 -4.24 4.86 8.15
N PRO A 3 -3.57 3.92 8.87
CA PRO A 3 -3.02 4.18 10.20
C PRO A 3 -2.06 5.37 10.24
N GLU A 4 -2.06 6.12 11.35
CA GLU A 4 -1.22 7.33 11.50
C GLU A 4 0.28 7.04 11.40
N ARG A 5 0.70 5.88 11.92
CA ARG A 5 2.10 5.42 11.91
C ARG A 5 2.47 4.61 10.68
N THR A 6 1.75 4.79 9.57
CA THR A 6 2.11 4.15 8.29
C THR A 6 3.46 4.69 7.82
N ARG A 7 4.41 3.79 7.62
CA ARG A 7 5.78 4.12 7.23
C ARG A 7 5.90 4.34 5.73
N ALA A 8 6.96 5.02 5.30
CA ALA A 8 7.22 5.27 3.89
C ALA A 8 7.58 3.98 3.10
N ASP A 9 8.01 2.93 3.79
CA ASP A 9 8.33 1.60 3.26
C ASP A 9 7.14 0.61 3.38
N ALA A 10 5.92 1.11 3.61
CA ALA A 10 4.75 0.26 3.70
C ALA A 10 4.46 -0.48 2.37
N GLU A 11 3.94 -1.70 2.49
CA GLU A 11 3.53 -2.53 1.36
C GLU A 11 2.03 -2.86 1.44
N LEU A 12 1.43 -3.08 0.28
CA LEU A 12 0.11 -3.67 0.14
C LEU A 12 0.27 -5.17 -0.08
N TRP A 13 -0.43 -5.96 0.73
CA TRP A 13 -0.56 -7.40 0.52
C TRP A 13 -1.81 -7.70 -0.29
N MET A 14 -1.67 -8.47 -1.36
CA MET A 14 -2.78 -8.89 -2.21
C MET A 14 -2.73 -10.40 -2.43
N THR A 15 -3.89 -11.03 -2.27
CA THR A 15 -4.16 -12.39 -2.75
C THR A 15 -5.15 -12.27 -3.91
N LEU A 16 -4.84 -12.90 -5.04
CA LEU A 16 -5.71 -12.97 -6.22
C LEU A 16 -6.01 -14.44 -6.53
N GLU A 17 -7.26 -14.72 -6.88
CA GLU A 17 -7.70 -16.04 -7.35
C GLU A 17 -8.07 -15.94 -8.83
N GLY A 18 -7.35 -16.69 -9.67
CA GLY A 18 -7.66 -16.84 -11.08
C GLY A 18 -8.93 -17.66 -11.25
N TRP A 19 -9.65 -17.43 -12.35
CA TRP A 19 -10.86 -18.21 -12.65
C TRP A 19 -10.58 -19.69 -12.95
N ASP A 20 -9.31 -20.04 -13.17
CA ASP A 20 -8.80 -21.40 -13.26
C ASP A 20 -8.47 -22.04 -11.90
N GLY A 21 -8.74 -21.33 -10.80
CA GLY A 21 -8.46 -21.77 -9.43
C GLY A 21 -7.01 -21.53 -8.98
N SER A 22 -6.19 -20.83 -9.78
CA SER A 22 -4.83 -20.46 -9.38
C SER A 22 -4.85 -19.41 -8.26
N MET A 23 -3.97 -19.54 -7.26
CA MET A 23 -3.77 -18.52 -6.23
C MET A 23 -2.45 -17.78 -6.47
N HIS A 24 -2.53 -16.45 -6.59
CA HIS A 24 -1.38 -15.57 -6.68
C HIS A 24 -1.32 -14.67 -5.45
N GLN A 25 -0.13 -14.53 -4.88
CA GLN A 25 0.12 -13.64 -3.75
C GLN A 25 1.23 -12.68 -4.10
N ALA A 26 1.06 -11.42 -3.73
CA ALA A 26 2.06 -10.39 -3.97
C ALA A 26 2.08 -9.35 -2.84
N SER A 27 3.31 -8.92 -2.50
CA SER A 27 3.56 -7.65 -1.85
C SER A 27 3.85 -6.59 -2.90
N ILE A 28 3.19 -5.44 -2.82
CA ILE A 28 3.42 -4.31 -3.71
C ILE A 28 3.78 -3.09 -2.84
N PRO A 29 4.95 -2.46 -3.04
CA PRO A 29 5.29 -1.23 -2.32
C PRO A 29 4.20 -0.17 -2.50
N LEU A 30 3.81 0.51 -1.42
CA LEU A 30 2.76 1.53 -1.44
C LEU A 30 3.11 2.69 -2.39
N SER A 31 4.41 3.00 -2.52
CA SER A 31 4.92 3.99 -3.46
C SER A 31 4.67 3.63 -4.93
N GLN A 32 4.69 2.34 -5.27
CA GLN A 32 4.37 1.86 -6.60
C GLN A 32 2.86 1.79 -6.81
N ALA A 33 2.12 1.30 -5.82
CA ALA A 33 0.68 1.11 -5.94
C ALA A 33 -0.12 2.43 -5.95
N SER A 34 0.30 3.43 -5.16
CA SER A 34 -0.40 4.71 -5.04
C SER A 34 0.53 5.88 -4.68
N PRO A 35 1.08 6.57 -5.70
CA PRO A 35 1.86 7.79 -5.48
C PRO A 35 1.08 8.89 -4.75
N ALA A 36 -0.23 9.00 -4.99
CA ALA A 36 -1.09 9.99 -4.33
C ALA A 36 -1.19 9.74 -2.81
N THR A 37 -1.26 8.47 -2.39
CA THR A 37 -1.26 8.12 -0.97
C THR A 37 0.06 8.49 -0.29
N MET A 38 1.20 8.28 -0.96
CA MET A 38 2.50 8.72 -0.45
C MET A 38 2.58 10.24 -0.29
N ALA A 39 2.08 11.00 -1.27
CA ALA A 39 2.05 12.46 -1.19
C ALA A 39 1.19 12.97 -0.02
N TRP A 40 0.07 12.30 0.25
CA TRP A 40 -0.78 12.61 1.41
C TRP A 40 -0.12 12.20 2.75
N LEU A 41 0.58 11.06 2.81
CA LEU A 41 1.33 10.64 4.01
C LEU A 41 2.44 11.64 4.36
N ALA A 42 3.16 12.15 3.36
CA ALA A 42 4.18 13.18 3.55
C ALA A 42 3.60 14.46 4.18
N GLN A 43 2.41 14.89 3.73
CA GLN A 43 1.71 16.05 4.30
C GLN A 43 1.16 15.78 5.71
N ARG A 44 0.76 14.53 6.01
CA ARG A 44 0.35 14.12 7.36
C ARG A 44 1.51 14.15 8.35
N GLY A 45 2.68 13.67 7.95
CA GLY A 45 3.90 13.72 8.78
C GLY A 45 4.38 15.15 9.06
N ALA A 46 4.15 16.09 8.13
CA ALA A 46 4.46 17.51 8.31
C ALA A 46 3.50 18.25 9.27
N LYS A 47 2.38 17.63 9.66
CA LYS A 47 1.42 18.17 10.63
C LYS A 47 1.62 17.65 12.06
N GLN A 48 2.67 16.87 12.32
CA GLN A 48 3.05 16.40 13.67
C GLN A 48 4.25 17.18 14.21
#